data_AF-A0A8J7Q874-F1
#
_entry.id   AF-A0A8J7Q874-F1
#
_cell.length_a   1.000
_cell.length_b   1.000
_cell.length_c   1.000
_cell.angle_alpha   90.00
_cell.angle_beta   90.00
_cell.angle_gamma   90.00
#
_symmetry.space_group_name_H-M   'P 1'
#
loop_
_entity.id
_entity.type
_entity.pdbx_description
1 polymer ?
#
loop_
_entity_poly.entity_id
_entity_poly.type
_entity_poly.pdbx_seq_one_letter_code
_entity_poly.pdbx_strand_id
1 'polypeptide(L)'
;MRLATWVTLLAPLTAFAADPIAGAPDNWHQWRGPLATGAAPSADPPITWDAKTNVKWKVELPGKSSATPIVWGDRVFVVTAVQTDKKARPEDLPRVDPKFERKTEPPTEYVQFLVYCFDRNTGKERWHHLAAEKVPHEGHHETHSYAAGSPTTDGKRLYVSFGSFGLYCFDLDGKPLWSRDLGRIISRLGWGEAVTPVVHGDALLLNWDQEADSKLICLDAATGATRWEAPRDEKTSWNTPLVMEHKGVTQVILNGTTRIRSHDLATGKQIWTCPGMTINAI
;
A
#
# COMPACT_ATOMS: atom_id res chain seq x y z
N MET A 1 -31.66 -49.32 -40.36
CA MET A 1 -31.90 -47.86 -40.21
C MET A 1 -30.86 -47.34 -39.23
N ARG A 2 -29.77 -46.69 -39.71
CA ARG A 2 -28.67 -46.21 -38.85
C ARG A 2 -29.04 -44.82 -38.33
N LEU A 3 -29.18 -44.69 -37.01
CA LEU A 3 -29.34 -43.41 -36.32
C LEU A 3 -27.96 -42.75 -36.18
N ALA A 4 -27.84 -41.52 -36.68
CA ALA A 4 -26.66 -40.68 -36.49
C ALA A 4 -26.88 -39.78 -35.27
N THR A 5 -25.99 -39.89 -34.29
CA THR A 5 -25.98 -39.04 -33.09
C THR A 5 -25.05 -37.86 -33.35
N TRP A 6 -25.56 -36.64 -33.28
CA TRP A 6 -24.75 -35.42 -33.33
C TRP A 6 -24.47 -34.95 -31.91
N VAL A 7 -23.19 -34.79 -31.56
CA VAL A 7 -22.76 -34.15 -30.31
C VAL A 7 -22.31 -32.73 -30.67
N THR A 8 -23.10 -31.73 -30.25
CA THR A 8 -22.73 -30.33 -30.38
C THR A 8 -21.87 -29.95 -29.17
N LEU A 9 -20.57 -29.71 -29.39
CA LEU A 9 -19.70 -29.14 -28.38
C LEU A 9 -19.94 -27.61 -28.34
N LEU A 10 -20.61 -27.13 -27.31
CA LEU A 10 -20.59 -25.72 -26.94
C LEU A 10 -19.29 -25.45 -26.17
N ALA A 11 -18.33 -24.81 -26.82
CA ALA A 11 -17.15 -24.27 -26.14
C ALA A 11 -17.61 -23.12 -25.22
N PRO A 12 -17.32 -23.15 -23.90
CA PRO A 12 -17.52 -21.97 -23.09
C PRO A 12 -16.51 -20.93 -23.55
N LEU A 13 -16.98 -19.77 -24.02
CA LEU A 13 -16.17 -18.56 -24.05
C LEU A 13 -15.86 -18.19 -22.59
N THR A 14 -14.79 -18.76 -22.04
CA THR A 14 -14.13 -18.16 -20.88
C THR A 14 -13.47 -16.89 -21.37
N ALA A 15 -14.13 -15.76 -21.18
CA ALA A 15 -13.47 -14.47 -21.25
C ALA A 15 -12.40 -14.47 -20.14
N PHE A 16 -11.15 -14.67 -20.51
CA PHE A 16 -10.05 -14.29 -19.65
C PHE A 16 -10.22 -12.78 -19.43
N ALA A 17 -10.60 -12.38 -18.22
CA ALA A 17 -10.40 -11.00 -17.79
C ALA A 17 -8.89 -10.82 -17.79
N ALA A 18 -8.35 -10.30 -18.88
CA ALA A 18 -6.95 -9.89 -18.92
C ALA A 18 -6.74 -8.91 -17.77
N ASP A 19 -5.69 -9.14 -16.97
CA ASP A 19 -5.24 -8.17 -15.99
C ASP A 19 -5.12 -6.82 -16.72
N PRO A 20 -5.87 -5.77 -16.35
CA PRO A 20 -5.83 -4.49 -17.04
C PRO A 20 -4.45 -3.82 -16.97
N ILE A 21 -3.52 -4.43 -16.23
CA ILE A 21 -2.13 -4.02 -16.03
C ILE A 21 -1.18 -4.67 -17.05
N ALA A 22 -1.58 -5.75 -17.73
CA ALA A 22 -0.72 -6.56 -18.61
C ALA A 22 -0.29 -5.87 -19.93
N GLY A 23 -0.63 -4.60 -20.13
CA GLY A 23 -0.28 -3.82 -21.32
C GLY A 23 0.13 -2.37 -21.06
N ALA A 24 0.39 -1.99 -19.80
CA ALA A 24 0.82 -0.62 -19.51
C ALA A 24 2.30 -0.41 -19.89
N PRO A 25 2.67 0.69 -20.57
CA PRO A 25 4.08 1.04 -20.85
C PRO A 25 4.87 1.11 -19.54
N ASP A 26 6.20 0.93 -19.58
CA ASP A 26 7.23 1.11 -18.51
C ASP A 26 6.78 1.81 -17.19
N ASN A 27 5.86 1.19 -16.45
CA ASN A 27 5.23 1.73 -15.25
C ASN A 27 5.61 0.89 -14.04
N TRP A 28 5.86 1.58 -12.93
CA TRP A 28 6.14 1.01 -11.63
C TRP A 28 5.06 1.47 -10.66
N HIS A 29 3.86 0.95 -10.83
CA HIS A 29 2.62 1.52 -10.27
C HIS A 29 2.37 1.18 -8.79
N GLN A 30 3.17 0.31 -8.20
CA GLN A 30 3.01 -0.19 -6.83
C GLN A 30 4.36 -0.62 -6.24
N TRP A 31 4.37 -0.88 -4.93
CA TRP A 31 5.50 -1.52 -4.26
C TRP A 31 5.91 -2.81 -4.97
N ARG A 32 7.22 -3.00 -5.18
CA ARG A 32 7.79 -4.12 -5.97
C ARG A 32 7.38 -4.18 -7.45
N GLY A 33 6.77 -3.13 -7.97
CA GLY A 33 6.58 -2.93 -9.40
C GLY A 33 5.46 -3.78 -10.01
N PRO A 34 5.41 -3.86 -11.35
CA PRO A 34 4.27 -4.43 -12.06
C PRO A 34 4.08 -5.94 -11.83
N LEU A 35 5.15 -6.64 -11.46
CA LEU A 35 5.14 -8.08 -11.19
C LEU A 35 5.07 -8.40 -9.68
N ALA A 36 5.04 -7.39 -8.81
CA ALA A 36 5.13 -7.53 -7.35
C ALA A 36 6.37 -8.30 -6.84
N THR A 37 7.40 -8.49 -7.68
CA THR A 37 8.65 -9.19 -7.33
C THR A 37 9.79 -8.24 -6.95
N GLY A 38 9.74 -6.98 -7.39
CA GLY A 38 10.82 -6.02 -7.30
C GLY A 38 11.85 -6.16 -8.43
N ALA A 39 11.59 -7.03 -9.42
CA ALA A 39 12.44 -7.19 -10.59
C ALA A 39 11.93 -6.37 -11.77
N ALA A 40 12.87 -5.90 -12.60
CA ALA A 40 12.61 -5.28 -13.90
C ALA A 40 13.30 -6.11 -15.01
N PRO A 41 12.74 -7.26 -15.43
CA PRO A 41 13.47 -8.24 -16.24
C PRO A 41 13.93 -7.74 -17.61
N SER A 42 13.23 -6.74 -18.17
CA SER A 42 13.53 -6.13 -19.47
C SER A 42 14.26 -4.79 -19.36
N ALA A 43 14.63 -4.36 -18.15
CA ALA A 43 15.32 -3.08 -17.97
C ALA A 43 16.81 -3.20 -18.33
N ASP A 44 17.34 -2.12 -18.90
CA ASP A 44 18.77 -1.94 -19.18
C ASP A 44 19.30 -0.72 -18.40
N PRO A 45 19.44 -0.82 -17.07
CA PRO A 45 19.85 0.32 -16.25
C PRO A 45 21.36 0.61 -16.40
N PRO A 46 21.78 1.87 -16.26
CA PRO A 46 23.21 2.21 -16.25
C PRO A 46 23.92 1.51 -15.07
N ILE A 47 25.03 0.83 -15.37
CA ILE A 47 25.83 0.08 -14.37
C ILE A 47 26.91 0.92 -13.67
N THR A 48 27.07 2.17 -14.09
CA THR A 48 27.97 3.16 -13.47
C THR A 48 27.14 4.37 -13.07
N TRP A 49 27.26 4.85 -11.83
CA TRP A 49 26.52 6.01 -11.37
C TRP A 49 27.27 6.74 -10.24
N ASP A 50 27.08 8.05 -10.15
CA ASP A 50 27.48 8.87 -9.01
C ASP A 50 26.50 10.04 -8.85
N ALA A 51 26.82 11.04 -8.00
CA ALA A 51 25.94 12.18 -7.77
C ALA A 51 25.67 13.08 -9.01
N LYS A 52 26.43 12.88 -10.10
CA LYS A 52 26.39 13.66 -11.36
C LYS A 52 26.28 12.77 -12.59
N THR A 53 26.85 11.56 -12.56
CA THR A 53 26.87 10.61 -13.68
C THR A 53 25.61 9.75 -13.68
N ASN A 54 24.93 9.65 -14.83
CA ASN A 54 23.70 8.88 -15.02
C ASN A 54 22.55 9.25 -14.06
N VAL A 55 22.56 10.49 -13.55
CA VAL A 55 21.47 11.12 -12.79
C VAL A 55 20.74 12.11 -13.69
N LYS A 56 19.48 11.84 -14.01
CA LYS A 56 18.67 12.72 -14.88
C LYS A 56 18.26 14.02 -14.16
N TRP A 57 17.88 13.91 -12.90
CA TRP A 57 17.53 15.02 -12.02
C TRP A 57 17.57 14.55 -10.56
N LYS A 58 17.65 15.53 -9.65
CA LYS A 58 17.56 15.34 -8.21
C LYS A 58 16.71 16.47 -7.63
N VAL A 59 15.82 16.13 -6.71
CA VAL A 59 14.99 17.09 -5.97
C VAL A 59 15.18 16.81 -4.48
N GLU A 60 15.27 17.88 -3.71
CA GLU A 60 15.23 17.80 -2.24
C GLU A 60 13.77 17.74 -1.79
N LEU A 61 13.47 16.79 -0.91
CA LEU A 61 12.14 16.62 -0.33
C LEU A 61 12.19 16.99 1.14
N PRO A 62 11.20 17.72 1.66
CA PRO A 62 11.11 17.97 3.10
C PRO A 62 10.77 16.67 3.83
N GLY A 63 11.19 16.56 5.09
CA GLY A 63 10.82 15.47 5.97
C GLY A 63 11.51 14.14 5.66
N LYS A 64 10.86 13.05 6.07
CA LYS A 64 11.37 11.68 5.95
C LYS A 64 10.32 10.75 5.35
N SER A 65 10.78 9.78 4.58
CA SER A 65 9.95 8.74 3.97
C SER A 65 10.69 7.42 3.92
N SER A 66 10.04 6.34 4.36
CA SER A 66 10.50 4.96 4.15
C SER A 66 9.77 4.29 2.97
N ALA A 67 8.78 4.96 2.39
CA ALA A 67 8.07 4.52 1.20
C ALA A 67 8.96 4.60 -0.06
N THR A 68 8.66 3.79 -1.07
CA THR A 68 9.26 3.98 -2.41
C THR A 68 8.39 4.85 -3.29
N PRO A 69 9.00 5.61 -4.23
CA PRO A 69 8.26 6.25 -5.29
C PRO A 69 7.57 5.22 -6.20
N ILE A 70 6.44 5.62 -6.79
CA ILE A 70 5.83 4.89 -7.91
C ILE A 70 5.88 5.75 -9.18
N VAL A 71 5.89 5.10 -10.33
CA VAL A 71 5.98 5.74 -11.64
C VAL A 71 4.80 5.33 -12.50
N TRP A 72 4.09 6.32 -13.06
CA TRP A 72 3.03 6.10 -14.03
C TRP A 72 3.12 7.11 -15.18
N GLY A 73 3.48 6.62 -16.37
CA GLY A 73 3.75 7.42 -17.55
C GLY A 73 4.89 8.40 -17.30
N ASP A 74 4.56 9.69 -17.37
CA ASP A 74 5.43 10.83 -17.15
C ASP A 74 5.38 11.38 -15.71
N ARG A 75 4.73 10.66 -14.78
CA ARG A 75 4.57 11.07 -13.37
C ARG A 75 5.37 10.18 -12.43
N VAL A 76 5.96 10.80 -11.42
CA VAL A 76 6.58 10.13 -10.26
C VAL A 76 5.85 10.60 -9.01
N PHE A 77 5.24 9.68 -8.27
CA PHE A 77 4.53 9.98 -7.03
C PHE A 77 5.38 9.61 -5.83
N VAL A 78 5.45 10.53 -4.86
CA VAL A 78 6.25 10.36 -3.63
C VAL A 78 5.43 10.81 -2.44
N VAL A 79 5.65 10.18 -1.29
CA VAL A 79 5.03 10.57 -0.02
C VAL A 79 6.12 10.90 0.99
N THR A 80 5.86 11.85 1.89
CA THR A 80 6.80 12.21 2.96
C THR A 80 6.05 12.69 4.21
N ALA A 81 6.71 12.59 5.36
CA ALA A 81 6.24 13.10 6.64
C ALA A 81 7.21 14.15 7.19
N VAL A 82 6.70 15.34 7.50
CA VAL A 82 7.47 16.48 7.99
C VAL A 82 7.06 16.78 9.42
N GLN A 83 7.97 16.59 10.38
CA GLN A 83 7.76 17.06 11.74
C GLN A 83 7.82 18.59 11.75
N THR A 84 6.83 19.22 12.37
CA THR A 84 6.72 20.68 12.46
C THR A 84 7.18 21.19 13.83
N ASP A 85 7.34 22.50 13.96
CA ASP A 85 7.60 23.15 15.26
C ASP A 85 6.31 23.38 16.07
N LYS A 86 5.14 23.08 15.50
CA LYS A 86 3.84 23.29 16.15
C LYS A 86 3.65 22.22 17.22
N LYS A 87 3.64 22.64 18.49
CA LYS A 87 3.37 21.76 19.64
C LYS A 87 1.90 21.34 19.68
N ALA A 88 1.68 20.09 20.05
CA ALA A 88 0.36 19.53 20.34
C ALA A 88 -0.25 20.24 21.55
N ARG A 89 -1.58 20.47 21.50
CA ARG A 89 -2.33 20.88 22.68
C ARG A 89 -2.52 19.68 23.61
N PRO A 90 -2.70 19.87 24.93
CA PRO A 90 -2.88 18.75 25.87
C PRO A 90 -3.99 17.76 25.46
N GLU A 91 -5.06 18.24 24.84
CA GLU A 91 -6.18 17.43 24.34
C GLU A 91 -5.85 16.60 23.08
N ASP A 92 -4.87 17.03 22.30
CA ASP A 92 -4.42 16.36 21.08
C ASP A 92 -3.27 15.38 21.33
N LEU A 93 -2.67 15.44 22.53
CA LEU A 93 -1.63 14.49 22.93
C LEU A 93 -2.20 13.06 22.98
N PRO A 94 -1.43 12.08 22.49
CA PRO A 94 -1.91 10.72 22.46
C PRO A 94 -2.08 10.14 23.84
N ARG A 95 -3.23 9.49 24.03
CA ARG A 95 -3.51 8.69 25.22
C ARG A 95 -2.93 7.31 25.03
N VAL A 96 -1.92 7.02 25.84
CA VAL A 96 -1.21 5.74 25.83
C VAL A 96 -2.11 4.70 26.51
N ASP A 97 -2.39 3.61 25.81
CA ASP A 97 -3.09 2.47 26.41
C ASP A 97 -2.06 1.59 27.16
N PRO A 98 -2.13 1.49 28.50
CA PRO A 98 -1.15 0.72 29.28
C PRO A 98 -1.22 -0.79 29.02
N LYS A 99 -2.24 -1.28 28.30
CA LYS A 99 -2.36 -2.68 27.89
C LYS A 99 -1.25 -3.11 26.92
N PHE A 100 -0.70 -2.18 26.14
CA PHE A 100 0.27 -2.49 25.09
C PHE A 100 1.67 -2.01 25.46
N GLU A 101 2.63 -2.93 25.38
CA GLU A 101 4.04 -2.60 25.59
C GLU A 101 4.55 -1.67 24.49
N ARG A 102 5.47 -0.77 24.85
CA ARG A 102 6.10 0.19 23.94
C ARG A 102 7.55 0.45 24.28
N LYS A 103 8.35 0.75 23.26
CA LYS A 103 9.77 1.10 23.36
C LYS A 103 10.11 2.46 22.73
N THR A 104 9.12 3.16 22.22
CA THR A 104 9.26 4.47 21.59
C THR A 104 8.31 5.47 22.24
N GLU A 105 8.63 6.76 22.10
CA GLU A 105 7.80 7.87 22.55
C GLU A 105 7.03 8.48 21.37
N PRO A 106 5.71 8.67 21.48
CA PRO A 106 4.97 9.49 20.55
C PRO A 106 5.54 10.92 20.53
N PRO A 107 5.52 11.58 19.37
CA PRO A 107 5.95 12.96 19.25
C PRO A 107 4.97 13.89 19.98
N THR A 108 5.45 15.08 20.31
CA THR A 108 4.64 16.14 20.96
C THR A 108 4.34 17.28 20.00
N GLU A 109 4.68 17.11 18.74
CA GLU A 109 4.54 18.07 17.66
C GLU A 109 3.63 17.49 16.57
N TYR A 110 3.00 18.38 15.82
CA TYR A 110 2.30 17.97 14.60
C TYR A 110 3.29 17.50 13.54
N VAL A 111 2.88 16.46 12.82
CA VAL A 111 3.53 15.95 11.62
C VAL A 111 2.60 16.22 10.45
N GLN A 112 3.16 16.79 9.37
CA GLN A 112 2.49 17.00 8.10
C GLN A 112 2.77 15.82 7.17
N PHE A 113 1.71 15.25 6.61
CA PHE A 113 1.74 14.12 5.70
C PHE A 113 1.49 14.63 4.28
N LEU A 114 2.51 14.54 3.43
CA LEU A 114 2.54 15.16 2.12
C LEU A 114 2.56 14.12 1.01
N VAL A 115 1.86 14.41 -0.08
CA VAL A 115 1.86 13.65 -1.32
C VAL A 115 2.34 14.55 -2.44
N TYR A 116 3.37 14.14 -3.16
CA TYR A 116 3.97 14.89 -4.26
C TYR A 116 3.80 14.13 -5.58
N CYS A 117 3.66 14.89 -6.66
CA CYS A 117 3.82 14.41 -8.02
C CYS A 117 4.88 15.24 -8.74
N PHE A 118 5.85 14.56 -9.33
CA PHE A 118 6.90 15.16 -10.15
C PHE A 118 6.78 14.71 -11.61
N ASP A 119 7.24 15.56 -12.51
CA ASP A 119 7.48 15.20 -13.90
C ASP A 119 8.69 14.25 -13.99
N ARG A 120 8.48 13.04 -14.50
CA ARG A 120 9.51 11.99 -14.63
C ARG A 120 10.71 12.43 -15.45
N ASN A 121 10.55 13.35 -16.39
CA ASN A 121 11.62 13.74 -17.30
C ASN A 121 12.50 14.85 -16.75
N THR A 122 11.93 15.77 -15.99
CA THR A 122 12.57 17.01 -15.58
C THR A 122 12.76 17.12 -14.06
N GLY A 123 12.05 16.29 -13.27
CA GLY A 123 12.01 16.41 -11.82
C GLY A 123 11.21 17.62 -11.33
N LYS A 124 10.59 18.40 -12.22
CA LYS A 124 9.77 19.54 -11.80
C LYS A 124 8.54 19.05 -11.06
N GLU A 125 8.22 19.69 -9.94
CA GLU A 125 6.96 19.47 -9.25
C GLU A 125 5.79 19.80 -10.18
N ARG A 126 4.83 18.88 -10.27
CA ARG A 126 3.55 19.10 -10.95
C ARG A 126 2.50 19.59 -9.97
N TRP A 127 2.43 18.93 -8.82
CA TRP A 127 1.54 19.28 -7.71
C TRP A 127 2.01 18.61 -6.42
N HIS A 128 1.56 19.13 -5.28
CA HIS A 128 1.63 18.43 -4.00
C HIS A 128 0.39 18.71 -3.15
N HIS A 129 0.12 17.84 -2.19
CA HIS A 129 -0.98 17.96 -1.23
C HIS A 129 -0.50 17.73 0.20
N LEU A 130 -0.99 18.57 1.11
CA LEU A 130 -1.06 18.25 2.53
C LEU A 130 -2.27 17.35 2.78
N ALA A 131 -2.02 16.04 2.89
CA ALA A 131 -3.07 15.05 3.12
C ALA A 131 -3.62 15.11 4.56
N ALA A 132 -2.71 15.27 5.53
CA ALA A 132 -3.05 15.42 6.94
C ALA A 132 -2.01 16.25 7.68
N GLU A 133 -2.43 16.90 8.75
CA GLU A 133 -1.57 17.39 9.81
C GLU A 133 -2.09 16.80 11.13
N LYS A 134 -1.32 15.90 11.75
CA LYS A 134 -1.74 15.15 12.95
C LYS A 134 -0.57 14.99 13.90
N VAL A 135 -0.85 14.77 15.18
CA VAL A 135 0.13 14.33 16.18
C VAL A 135 0.11 12.80 16.17
N PRO A 136 1.19 12.12 15.76
CA PRO A 136 1.24 10.67 15.81
C PRO A 136 0.95 10.10 17.19
N HIS A 137 0.16 9.02 17.26
CA HIS A 137 -0.22 8.41 18.54
C HIS A 137 0.79 7.43 19.10
N GLU A 138 1.71 6.96 18.26
CA GLU A 138 2.87 6.17 18.63
C GLU A 138 4.13 6.80 18.04
N GLY A 139 5.29 6.43 18.60
CA GLY A 139 6.58 6.70 17.98
C GLY A 139 6.85 5.78 16.79
N HIS A 140 8.12 5.68 16.39
CA HIS A 140 8.56 4.67 15.43
C HIS A 140 10.02 4.27 15.67
N HIS A 141 10.47 3.17 15.05
CA HIS A 141 11.88 2.76 15.06
C HIS A 141 12.77 3.79 14.33
N GLU A 142 14.03 3.95 14.71
CA GLU A 142 14.91 5.00 14.15
C GLU A 142 15.12 4.95 12.63
N THR A 143 15.02 3.75 12.04
CA THR A 143 15.12 3.50 10.59
C THR A 143 13.78 3.59 9.85
N HIS A 144 12.71 3.98 10.55
CA HIS A 144 11.35 4.10 10.03
C HIS A 144 10.94 5.56 9.85
N SER A 145 9.78 5.80 9.25
CA SER A 145 9.15 7.12 9.21
C SER A 145 7.63 7.02 9.28
N TYR A 146 6.95 8.14 9.56
CA TYR A 146 5.49 8.21 9.51
C TYR A 146 4.91 8.16 8.08
N ALA A 147 5.76 8.13 7.05
CA ALA A 147 5.39 7.97 5.65
C ALA A 147 6.07 6.72 5.07
N ALA A 148 5.71 5.54 5.58
CA ALA A 148 6.32 4.28 5.18
C ALA A 148 5.49 3.44 4.20
N GLY A 149 4.18 3.69 4.10
CA GLY A 149 3.30 3.04 3.12
C GLY A 149 3.58 3.56 1.71
N SER A 150 4.02 2.69 0.80
CA SER A 150 4.20 3.09 -0.60
C SER A 150 2.84 3.37 -1.25
N PRO A 151 2.69 4.45 -2.03
CA PRO A 151 1.46 4.68 -2.79
C PRO A 151 1.24 3.59 -3.84
N THR A 152 0.02 3.48 -4.36
CA THR A 152 -0.31 2.64 -5.52
C THR A 152 -1.25 3.35 -6.48
N THR A 153 -1.27 2.96 -7.75
CA THR A 153 -2.21 3.49 -8.74
C THR A 153 -2.75 2.42 -9.68
N ASP A 154 -4.03 2.56 -10.07
CA ASP A 154 -4.66 1.78 -11.14
C ASP A 154 -4.59 2.49 -12.51
N GLY A 155 -3.82 3.58 -12.59
CA GLY A 155 -3.69 4.41 -13.78
C GLY A 155 -4.78 5.46 -13.98
N LYS A 156 -5.77 5.52 -13.09
CA LYS A 156 -6.80 6.58 -13.05
C LYS A 156 -6.78 7.31 -11.71
N ARG A 157 -6.49 6.58 -10.64
CA ARG A 157 -6.54 7.01 -9.24
C ARG A 157 -5.23 6.68 -8.55
N LEU A 158 -4.78 7.59 -7.68
CA LEU A 158 -3.65 7.41 -6.80
C LEU A 158 -4.18 7.15 -5.38
N TYR A 159 -3.74 6.05 -4.77
CA TYR A 159 -4.10 5.67 -3.41
C TYR A 159 -2.89 5.82 -2.50
N VAL A 160 -3.08 6.53 -1.39
CA VAL A 160 -2.01 6.83 -0.43
C VAL A 160 -2.49 6.54 0.98
N SER A 161 -1.75 5.70 1.70
CA SER A 161 -2.03 5.40 3.10
C SER A 161 -0.90 5.91 3.98
N PHE A 162 -1.29 6.63 5.03
CA PHE A 162 -0.44 6.97 6.15
C PHE A 162 -0.86 6.19 7.41
N GLY A 163 -1.41 4.97 7.23
CA GLY A 163 -1.90 4.13 8.32
C GLY A 163 -3.00 4.85 9.12
N SER A 164 -2.81 4.94 10.44
CA SER A 164 -3.68 5.66 11.38
C SER A 164 -3.90 7.14 11.03
N PHE A 165 -3.04 7.72 10.18
CA PHE A 165 -3.13 9.13 9.81
C PHE A 165 -3.99 9.38 8.57
N GLY A 166 -4.52 8.32 7.95
CA GLY A 166 -5.56 8.38 6.94
C GLY A 166 -5.21 7.66 5.64
N LEU A 167 -6.26 7.27 4.91
CA LEU A 167 -6.21 6.75 3.55
C LEU A 167 -6.83 7.77 2.60
N TYR A 168 -6.13 8.08 1.52
CA TYR A 168 -6.48 9.15 0.59
C TYR A 168 -6.49 8.64 -0.84
N CYS A 169 -7.45 9.11 -1.63
CA CYS A 169 -7.52 8.86 -3.05
C CYS A 169 -7.56 10.18 -3.81
N PHE A 170 -6.70 10.30 -4.81
CA PHE A 170 -6.64 11.41 -5.75
C PHE A 170 -6.81 10.87 -7.19
N ASP A 171 -7.15 11.72 -8.15
CA ASP A 171 -6.81 11.43 -9.54
C ASP A 171 -5.30 11.67 -9.79
N LEU A 172 -4.82 11.36 -10.99
CA LEU A 172 -3.39 11.51 -11.32
C LEU A 172 -2.93 12.96 -11.49
N ASP A 173 -3.87 13.91 -11.54
CA ASP A 173 -3.61 15.35 -11.59
C ASP A 173 -3.74 16.01 -10.21
N GLY A 174 -3.93 15.21 -9.17
CA GLY A 174 -3.91 15.63 -7.76
C GLY A 174 -5.28 15.98 -7.21
N LYS A 175 -6.36 15.93 -8.00
CA LYS A 175 -7.69 16.26 -7.48
C LYS A 175 -8.11 15.22 -6.42
N PRO A 176 -8.47 15.63 -5.18
CA PRO A 176 -8.99 14.71 -4.19
C PRO A 176 -10.31 14.09 -4.65
N LEU A 177 -10.43 12.78 -4.52
CA LEU A 177 -11.63 12.01 -4.89
C LEU A 177 -12.39 11.54 -3.66
N TRP A 178 -11.69 10.90 -2.71
CA TRP A 178 -12.25 10.47 -1.43
C TRP A 178 -11.14 10.28 -0.39
N SER A 179 -11.52 10.22 0.89
CA SER A 179 -10.62 9.85 1.99
C SER A 179 -11.35 8.97 3.02
N ARG A 180 -10.57 8.23 3.81
CA ARG A 180 -11.06 7.35 4.88
C ARG A 180 -10.17 7.48 6.11
N ASP A 181 -10.82 7.53 7.27
CA ASP A 181 -10.22 7.20 8.55
C ASP A 181 -10.59 5.74 8.86
N LEU A 182 -9.58 4.88 9.03
CA LEU A 182 -9.76 3.45 9.32
C LEU A 182 -9.45 3.12 10.79
N GLY A 183 -9.25 4.15 11.62
CA GLY A 183 -8.90 4.01 13.02
C GLY A 183 -7.40 3.87 13.24
N ARG A 184 -7.04 3.65 14.51
CA ARG A 184 -5.65 3.58 14.95
C ARG A 184 -5.12 2.15 14.87
N ILE A 185 -3.87 2.03 14.44
CA ILE A 185 -3.05 0.83 14.53
C ILE A 185 -2.26 0.91 15.82
N ILE A 186 -2.26 -0.17 16.60
CA ILE A 186 -1.32 -0.37 17.69
C ILE A 186 -0.14 -1.19 17.16
N SER A 187 0.97 -0.53 16.86
CA SER A 187 2.14 -1.19 16.30
C SER A 187 2.94 -1.90 17.39
N ARG A 188 3.59 -3.01 17.03
CA ARG A 188 4.42 -3.75 17.96
C ARG A 188 5.48 -2.84 18.57
N LEU A 189 5.45 -2.71 19.90
CA LEU A 189 6.38 -1.91 20.69
C LEU A 189 6.45 -0.43 20.27
N GLY A 190 5.44 0.10 19.57
CA GLY A 190 5.49 1.45 19.01
C GLY A 190 6.54 1.61 17.91
N TRP A 191 6.86 0.55 17.15
CA TRP A 191 7.88 0.61 16.10
C TRP A 191 7.43 1.32 14.82
N GLY A 192 6.17 1.74 14.76
CA GLY A 192 5.61 2.51 13.67
C GLY A 192 4.81 1.65 12.70
N GLU A 193 4.20 2.33 11.74
CA GLU A 193 3.21 1.75 10.84
C GLU A 193 3.70 1.77 9.39
N ALA A 194 3.38 0.72 8.63
CA ALA A 194 3.60 0.71 7.19
C ALA A 194 2.45 -0.05 6.53
N VAL A 195 1.49 0.70 6.00
CA VAL A 195 0.36 0.13 5.27
C VAL A 195 0.48 0.54 3.82
N THR A 196 1.02 -0.35 2.99
CA THR A 196 1.05 -0.16 1.53
C THR A 196 -0.28 -0.67 0.95
N PRO A 197 -1.15 0.20 0.40
CA PRO A 197 -2.35 -0.24 -0.28
C PRO A 197 -2.01 -1.00 -1.56
N VAL A 198 -2.85 -1.97 -1.92
CA VAL A 198 -2.75 -2.73 -3.17
C VAL A 198 -4.08 -2.66 -3.91
N VAL A 199 -4.05 -2.22 -5.16
CA VAL A 199 -5.24 -2.14 -6.01
C VAL A 199 -5.24 -3.29 -7.02
N HIS A 200 -6.36 -3.99 -7.13
CA HIS A 200 -6.57 -5.04 -8.12
C HIS A 200 -8.02 -4.99 -8.63
N GLY A 201 -8.20 -4.66 -9.90
CA GLY A 201 -9.53 -4.38 -10.46
C GLY A 201 -10.19 -3.19 -9.76
N ASP A 202 -11.30 -3.45 -9.09
CA ASP A 202 -12.08 -2.46 -8.33
C ASP A 202 -11.91 -2.60 -6.80
N ALA A 203 -11.03 -3.50 -6.35
CA ALA A 203 -10.71 -3.72 -4.96
C ALA A 203 -9.42 -2.98 -4.54
N LEU A 204 -9.45 -2.36 -3.36
CA LEU A 204 -8.31 -1.76 -2.69
C LEU A 204 -8.08 -2.47 -1.35
N LEU A 205 -6.93 -3.10 -1.21
CA LEU A 205 -6.60 -3.97 -0.09
C LEU A 205 -5.61 -3.29 0.85
N LEU A 206 -5.85 -3.43 2.16
CA LEU A 206 -4.95 -2.96 3.20
C LEU A 206 -4.71 -4.06 4.22
N ASN A 207 -3.43 -4.33 4.48
CA ASN A 207 -3.03 -5.08 5.66
C ASN A 207 -3.17 -4.18 6.89
N TRP A 208 -4.01 -4.57 7.84
CA TRP A 208 -4.26 -3.86 9.10
C TRP A 208 -3.88 -4.75 10.30
N ASP A 209 -2.82 -5.55 10.14
CA ASP A 209 -2.25 -6.37 11.20
C ASP A 209 -1.57 -5.48 12.27
N GLN A 210 -1.94 -5.71 13.52
CA GLN A 210 -1.59 -4.87 14.67
C GLN A 210 -1.52 -5.70 15.97
N GLU A 211 -1.17 -5.09 17.10
CA GLU A 211 -1.18 -5.78 18.40
C GLU A 211 -2.57 -5.99 19.01
N ALA A 212 -3.58 -5.28 18.49
CA ALA A 212 -4.99 -5.34 18.87
C ALA A 212 -5.80 -6.29 17.95
N ASP A 213 -6.84 -5.79 17.27
CA ASP A 213 -7.69 -6.55 16.34
C ASP A 213 -7.16 -6.48 14.90
N SER A 214 -6.32 -7.44 14.55
CA SER A 214 -5.77 -7.56 13.20
C SER A 214 -6.82 -7.96 12.17
N LYS A 215 -6.71 -7.39 10.96
CA LYS A 215 -7.62 -7.67 9.85
C LYS A 215 -7.02 -7.34 8.50
N LEU A 216 -7.53 -8.03 7.48
CA LEU A 216 -7.40 -7.63 6.08
C LEU A 216 -8.64 -6.83 5.69
N ILE A 217 -8.43 -5.62 5.18
CA ILE A 217 -9.51 -4.72 4.77
C ILE A 217 -9.57 -4.70 3.24
N CYS A 218 -10.75 -4.89 2.68
CA CYS A 218 -11.02 -4.65 1.26
C CYS A 218 -12.03 -3.51 1.11
N LEU A 219 -11.62 -2.48 0.39
CA LEU A 219 -12.44 -1.34 0.04
C LEU A 219 -12.77 -1.38 -1.46
N ASP A 220 -13.88 -0.76 -1.82
CA ASP A 220 -14.17 -0.36 -3.19
C ASP A 220 -13.23 0.79 -3.58
N ALA A 221 -12.44 0.60 -4.63
CA ALA A 221 -11.41 1.54 -5.02
C ALA A 221 -12.00 2.87 -5.54
N ALA A 222 -13.26 2.90 -6.00
CA ALA A 222 -13.89 4.11 -6.55
C ALA A 222 -14.47 5.03 -5.48
N THR A 223 -15.01 4.42 -4.44
CA THR A 223 -15.78 5.12 -3.41
C THR A 223 -15.06 5.14 -2.08
N GLY A 224 -14.05 4.29 -1.90
CA GLY A 224 -13.41 4.03 -0.62
C GLY A 224 -14.31 3.26 0.34
N ALA A 225 -15.51 2.80 -0.05
CA ALA A 225 -16.44 2.11 0.83
C ALA A 225 -15.94 0.71 1.21
N THR A 226 -16.15 0.29 2.45
CA THR A 226 -15.74 -1.06 2.88
C THR A 226 -16.60 -2.13 2.21
N ARG A 227 -15.94 -3.08 1.51
CA ARG A 227 -16.59 -4.25 0.90
C ARG A 227 -16.67 -5.39 1.89
N TRP A 228 -15.54 -5.69 2.53
CA TRP A 228 -15.46 -6.68 3.60
C TRP A 228 -14.22 -6.43 4.47
N GLU A 229 -14.26 -6.95 5.68
CA GLU A 229 -13.11 -7.06 6.59
C GLU A 229 -12.98 -8.52 7.00
N ALA A 230 -11.79 -9.08 6.87
CA ALA A 230 -11.49 -10.44 7.29
C ALA A 230 -10.62 -10.39 8.56
N PRO A 231 -11.14 -10.79 9.74
CA PRO A 231 -10.33 -10.89 10.95
C PRO A 231 -9.13 -11.81 10.74
N ARG A 232 -7.99 -11.42 11.31
CA ARG A 232 -6.75 -12.18 11.25
C ARG A 232 -6.25 -12.43 12.66
N ASP A 233 -6.00 -13.70 12.97
CA ASP A 233 -5.27 -14.08 14.17
C ASP A 233 -3.79 -13.81 13.93
N GLU A 234 -3.42 -12.53 14.07
CA GLU A 234 -2.10 -12.02 13.77
C GLU A 234 -1.69 -10.90 14.72
N LYS A 235 -0.37 -10.83 14.94
CA LYS A 235 0.29 -9.67 15.52
C LYS A 235 0.75 -8.72 14.42
N THR A 236 1.34 -7.58 14.81
CA THR A 236 1.81 -6.59 13.85
C THR A 236 2.68 -7.24 12.78
N SER A 237 2.33 -6.98 11.52
CA SER A 237 3.10 -7.38 10.36
C SER A 237 3.11 -6.22 9.35
N TRP A 238 4.26 -5.95 8.73
CA TRP A 238 4.43 -4.80 7.83
C TRP A 238 4.40 -5.20 6.34
N ASN A 239 3.81 -6.36 6.04
CA ASN A 239 3.81 -6.91 4.70
C ASN A 239 2.77 -6.25 3.80
N THR A 240 3.09 -6.17 2.51
CA THR A 240 2.18 -5.73 1.45
C THR A 240 1.43 -6.93 0.87
N PRO A 241 0.09 -6.90 0.76
CA PRO A 241 -0.68 -8.01 0.19
C PRO A 241 -0.20 -8.38 -1.23
N LEU A 242 -0.03 -9.67 -1.51
CA LEU A 242 0.19 -10.16 -2.88
C LEU A 242 -1.15 -10.62 -3.44
N VAL A 243 -1.57 -10.05 -4.57
CA VAL A 243 -2.77 -10.50 -5.28
C VAL A 243 -2.36 -11.32 -6.50
N MET A 244 -2.91 -12.53 -6.64
CA MET A 244 -2.66 -13.36 -7.82
C MET A 244 -3.85 -14.28 -8.12
N GLU A 245 -4.04 -14.62 -9.38
CA GLU A 245 -4.99 -15.65 -9.78
C GLU A 245 -4.35 -17.04 -9.73
N HIS A 246 -5.07 -18.01 -9.18
CA HIS A 246 -4.72 -19.41 -9.27
C HIS A 246 -5.96 -20.28 -9.51
N LYS A 247 -5.99 -20.98 -10.65
CA LYS A 247 -7.11 -21.86 -11.06
C LYS A 247 -8.47 -21.15 -11.05
N GLY A 248 -8.54 -19.92 -11.57
CA GLY A 248 -9.78 -19.14 -11.67
C GLY A 248 -10.24 -18.49 -10.36
N VAL A 249 -9.42 -18.53 -9.29
CA VAL A 249 -9.69 -17.82 -8.03
C VAL A 249 -8.61 -16.77 -7.83
N THR A 250 -9.03 -15.51 -7.71
CA THR A 250 -8.14 -14.41 -7.32
C THR A 250 -7.93 -14.45 -5.81
N GLN A 251 -6.67 -14.59 -5.40
CA GLN A 251 -6.25 -14.77 -4.03
C GLN A 251 -5.49 -13.56 -3.53
N VAL A 252 -5.70 -13.19 -2.27
CA VAL A 252 -4.91 -12.22 -1.52
C VAL A 252 -4.06 -12.98 -0.51
N ILE A 253 -2.76 -12.98 -0.73
CA ILE A 253 -1.78 -13.71 0.06
C ILE A 253 -1.05 -12.71 0.94
N LEU A 254 -1.08 -12.94 2.25
CA LEU A 254 -0.35 -12.15 3.23
C LEU A 254 0.53 -13.05 4.06
N ASN A 255 1.72 -12.55 4.35
CA ASN A 255 2.55 -13.11 5.39
C ASN A 255 2.00 -12.70 6.76
N GLY A 256 2.46 -13.36 7.81
CA GLY A 256 2.04 -13.12 9.18
C GLY A 256 3.01 -13.76 10.16
N THR A 257 2.77 -13.54 11.44
CA THR A 257 3.49 -14.23 12.51
C THR A 257 3.13 -15.72 12.47
N THR A 258 4.14 -16.58 12.34
CA THR A 258 4.03 -18.05 12.23
C THR A 258 3.48 -18.63 10.93
N ARG A 259 2.66 -17.89 10.18
CA ARG A 259 1.91 -18.44 9.04
C ARG A 259 1.73 -17.44 7.89
N ILE A 260 1.79 -17.95 6.67
CA ILE A 260 1.23 -17.30 5.48
C ILE A 260 -0.24 -17.71 5.36
N ARG A 261 -1.11 -16.78 4.96
CA ARG A 261 -2.53 -17.03 4.68
C ARG A 261 -2.91 -16.50 3.31
N SER A 262 -3.78 -17.24 2.64
CA SER A 262 -4.45 -16.80 1.43
C SER A 262 -5.93 -16.61 1.69
N HIS A 263 -6.48 -15.54 1.14
CA HIS A 263 -7.88 -15.18 1.20
C HIS A 263 -8.46 -15.06 -0.21
N ASP A 264 -9.70 -15.46 -0.39
CA ASP A 264 -10.45 -15.19 -1.63
C ASP A 264 -10.74 -13.68 -1.72
N LEU A 265 -10.37 -13.03 -2.84
CA LEU A 265 -10.52 -11.59 -3.00
C LEU A 265 -11.98 -11.12 -2.95
N ALA A 266 -12.91 -11.93 -3.49
CA ALA A 266 -14.30 -11.54 -3.59
C ALA A 266 -14.99 -11.54 -2.21
N THR A 267 -14.57 -12.44 -1.31
CA THR A 267 -15.28 -12.72 -0.06
C THR A 267 -14.47 -12.46 1.22
N GLY A 268 -13.14 -12.33 1.13
CA GLY A 268 -12.23 -12.27 2.28
C GLY A 268 -12.03 -13.62 3.00
N LYS A 269 -12.72 -14.68 2.57
CA LYS A 269 -12.66 -15.99 3.22
C LYS A 269 -11.27 -16.60 3.04
N GLN A 270 -10.67 -17.07 4.13
CA GLN A 270 -9.40 -17.79 4.08
C GLN A 270 -9.54 -19.07 3.24
N ILE A 271 -8.65 -19.26 2.27
CA ILE A 271 -8.58 -20.44 1.39
C ILE A 271 -7.63 -21.48 1.99
N TRP A 272 -6.41 -21.05 2.35
CA TRP A 272 -5.38 -21.93 2.90
C TRP A 272 -4.44 -21.16 3.83
N THR A 273 -3.67 -21.92 4.61
CA THR A 273 -2.58 -21.40 5.44
C THR A 273 -1.36 -22.31 5.33
N CYS A 274 -0.16 -21.71 5.37
CA CYS A 274 1.12 -22.42 5.39
C CYS A 274 1.93 -21.97 6.61
N PRO A 275 2.27 -22.87 7.56
CA PRO A 275 3.10 -22.53 8.72
C PRO A 275 4.59 -22.42 8.35
N GLY A 276 5.41 -21.94 9.28
CA GLY A 276 6.88 -21.91 9.15
C GLY A 276 7.49 -20.51 9.18
N MET A 277 6.67 -19.48 9.42
CA MET A 277 7.16 -18.11 9.56
C MET A 277 7.71 -17.85 10.96
N THR A 278 8.60 -16.87 11.06
CA THR A 278 9.10 -16.38 12.35
C THR A 278 8.18 -15.28 12.90
N ILE A 279 8.52 -14.75 14.08
CA ILE A 279 7.96 -13.48 14.55
C ILE A 279 8.46 -12.32 13.67
N ASN A 280 7.73 -11.20 13.67
CA ASN A 280 8.09 -9.95 12.97
C ASN A 280 8.18 -10.11 11.45
N ALA A 281 7.11 -10.59 10.81
CA ALA A 281 7.04 -10.58 9.35
C ALA A 281 6.99 -9.13 8.82
N ILE A 282 7.93 -8.79 7.94
CA ILE A 282 8.06 -7.50 7.24
C ILE A 282 7.85 -7.76 5.75
#